data_AF-E6R029-F1
#
_entry.id   AF-E6R029-F1
#
_cell.length_a   1.000
_cell.length_b   1.000
_cell.length_c   1.000
_cell.angle_alpha   90.00
_cell.angle_beta   90.00
_cell.angle_gamma   90.00
#
_symmetry.space_group_name_H-M   'P 1'
#
loop_
_entity.id
_entity.type
_entity.pdbx_description
1 polymer ?
#
loop_
_entity_poly.entity_id
_entity_poly.type
_entity_poly.pdbx_seq_one_letter_code
_entity_poly.pdbx_strand_id
1 'polypeptide(L)'
;MKKWFPVEVMPIFGIVGVACAGATAYLWKLSQGPEVVWDRSSDWRPWDKVKHDENLKYITVNPEFWAQRRAQAAAKNGERAVDAI
;
A
#
# COMPACT_ATOMS: atom_id res chain seq x y z
N MET A 1 -7.55 -1.97 44.11
CA MET A 1 -7.37 -2.63 42.79
C MET A 1 -5.95 -3.13 42.68
N LYS A 2 -5.74 -4.44 42.47
CA LYS A 2 -4.40 -5.05 42.39
C LYS A 2 -3.83 -4.76 41.00
N LYS A 3 -2.77 -3.96 40.91
CA LYS A 3 -2.09 -3.67 39.62
C LYS A 3 -1.33 -4.93 39.20
N TRP A 4 -1.84 -5.61 38.18
CA TRP A 4 -1.20 -6.81 37.61
C TRP A 4 0.06 -6.50 36.80
N PHE A 5 0.19 -5.27 36.32
CA PHE A 5 1.38 -4.79 35.60
C PHE A 5 1.89 -3.48 36.21
N PRO A 6 3.22 -3.31 36.33
CA PRO A 6 3.82 -2.03 36.67
C PRO A 6 3.47 -0.99 35.60
N VAL A 7 2.98 0.16 36.03
CA VAL A 7 2.49 1.23 35.12
C VAL A 7 3.63 1.81 34.31
N GLU A 8 4.84 1.75 34.86
CA GLU A 8 6.09 2.23 34.27
C GLU A 8 6.50 1.43 33.02
N VAL A 9 6.07 0.17 32.91
CA VAL A 9 6.48 -0.73 31.81
C VAL A 9 5.46 -0.77 30.67
N MET A 10 4.21 -0.35 30.92
CA MET A 10 3.19 -0.22 29.87
C MET A 10 3.61 0.63 28.65
N PRO A 11 4.25 1.80 28.80
CA PRO A 11 4.68 2.57 27.63
C PRO A 11 5.77 1.87 26.81
N ILE A 12 6.65 1.09 27.45
CA ILE A 12 7.72 0.35 26.77
C ILE A 12 7.11 -0.75 25.90
N PHE A 13 6.22 -1.56 26.47
CA PHE A 13 5.52 -2.60 25.70
C PHE A 13 4.64 -2.02 24.59
N GLY A 14 4.03 -0.86 24.82
CA GLY A 14 3.29 -0.15 23.79
C GLY A 14 4.15 0.22 22.59
N ILE A 15 5.28 0.90 22.81
CA ILE A 15 6.18 1.34 21.74
C ILE A 15 6.80 0.14 21.00
N VAL A 16 7.28 -0.87 21.75
CA VAL A 16 7.88 -2.06 21.15
C VAL A 16 6.84 -2.86 20.37
N GLY A 17 5.63 -3.01 20.90
CA GLY A 17 4.53 -3.67 20.21
C GLY A 17 4.18 -2.98 18.88
N VAL A 18 4.08 -1.65 18.89
CA VAL A 18 3.85 -0.86 17.68
C VAL A 18 5.01 -1.01 16.69
N ALA A 19 6.26 -1.00 17.15
CA ALA A 19 7.43 -1.16 16.28
C ALA A 19 7.45 -2.54 15.59
N CYS A 20 7.23 -3.62 16.34
CA CYS A 20 7.20 -4.98 15.79
C CYS A 20 6.02 -5.19 14.84
N ALA A 21 4.84 -4.64 15.18
CA ALA A 21 3.67 -4.70 14.31
C ALA A 21 3.89 -3.92 13.01
N GLY A 22 4.44 -2.70 13.10
CA GLY A 22 4.75 -1.86 11.94
C GLY A 22 5.80 -2.51 11.02
N ALA A 23 6.85 -3.10 11.58
CA ALA A 23 7.88 -3.81 10.82
C ALA A 23 7.29 -5.03 10.08
N THR A 24 6.48 -5.83 10.77
CA THR A 24 5.81 -7.00 10.17
C THR A 24 4.86 -6.57 9.05
N ALA A 25 4.04 -5.53 9.29
CA ALA A 25 3.12 -5.01 8.28
C ALA A 25 3.86 -4.47 7.05
N TYR A 26 4.98 -3.78 7.25
CA TYR A 26 5.80 -3.26 6.15
C TYR A 26 6.43 -4.39 5.33
N LEU A 27 6.95 -5.43 5.99
CA LEU A 27 7.51 -6.60 5.30
C LEU A 27 6.43 -7.35 4.50
N TRP A 28 5.23 -7.48 5.05
CA TRP A 28 4.08 -8.09 4.35
C TRP A 28 3.63 -7.27 3.13
N LYS A 29 3.73 -5.93 3.18
CA LYS A 29 3.49 -5.08 2.02
C LYS A 29 4.58 -5.25 0.96
N LEU A 30 5.86 -5.33 1.36
CA LEU A 30 6.97 -5.52 0.42
C LEU A 30 6.90 -6.85 -0.33
N SER A 31 6.44 -7.92 0.33
CA SER A 31 6.30 -9.21 -0.34
C SER A 31 5.24 -9.22 -1.45
N GLN A 32 4.39 -8.19 -1.54
CA GLN A 32 3.35 -8.04 -2.55
C GLN A 32 3.70 -7.02 -3.65
N GLY A 33 4.98 -6.65 -3.79
CA GLY A 33 5.43 -5.74 -4.85
C GLY A 33 5.21 -6.32 -6.27
N PRO A 34 5.06 -5.47 -7.31
CA PRO A 34 4.93 -5.89 -8.70
C PRO A 34 6.13 -6.70 -9.24
N GLU A 35 7.27 -6.64 -8.55
CA GLU A 35 8.48 -7.39 -8.84
C GLU A 35 8.56 -8.77 -8.17
N VAL A 36 7.70 -9.05 -7.18
CA VAL A 36 7.81 -10.25 -6.35
C VAL A 36 6.79 -11.31 -6.81
N VAL A 37 7.28 -12.38 -7.43
CA VAL A 37 6.46 -13.50 -7.89
C VAL A 37 6.60 -14.67 -6.92
N TRP A 38 5.62 -14.84 -6.02
CA TRP A 38 5.57 -15.97 -5.08
C TRP A 38 4.19 -16.60 -4.96
N ASP A 39 3.13 -15.90 -5.36
CA ASP A 39 1.78 -16.47 -5.42
C ASP A 39 1.70 -17.45 -6.60
N ARG A 40 1.43 -18.72 -6.28
CA ARG A 40 1.27 -19.82 -7.24
C ARG A 40 -0.15 -20.36 -7.28
N SER A 41 -1.05 -19.79 -6.47
CA SER A 41 -2.44 -20.23 -6.37
C SER A 41 -3.39 -19.30 -7.12
N SER A 42 -3.04 -18.03 -7.30
CA SER A 42 -3.86 -17.03 -7.99
C SER A 42 -3.12 -16.41 -9.19
N ASP A 43 -3.62 -15.29 -9.74
CA ASP A 43 -2.99 -14.59 -10.86
C ASP A 43 -1.53 -14.23 -10.53
N TRP A 44 -0.63 -14.96 -11.18
CA TRP A 44 0.82 -14.98 -10.92
C TRP A 44 1.54 -13.73 -11.45
N ARG A 45 0.81 -12.78 -12.06
CA ARG A 45 1.33 -11.59 -12.72
C ARG A 45 1.13 -10.35 -11.86
N PRO A 46 2.01 -10.09 -10.88
CA PRO A 46 1.84 -8.97 -9.97
C PRO A 46 1.94 -7.59 -10.65
N TRP A 47 2.57 -7.49 -11.82
CA TRP A 47 2.61 -6.25 -12.62
C TRP A 47 1.26 -5.85 -13.22
N ASP A 48 0.33 -6.79 -13.43
CA ASP A 48 -1.01 -6.48 -13.95
C ASP A 48 -1.89 -5.78 -12.89
N LYS A 49 -1.50 -5.85 -11.61
CA LYS A 49 -2.22 -5.24 -10.48
C LYS A 49 -1.95 -3.75 -10.32
N VAL A 50 -0.99 -3.20 -11.06
CA VAL A 50 -0.53 -1.80 -10.93
C VAL A 50 -0.71 -1.11 -12.27
N LYS A 51 -1.41 0.03 -12.28
CA LYS A 51 -1.56 0.82 -13.50
C LYS A 51 -0.43 1.83 -13.67
N HIS A 52 -0.14 2.20 -14.92
CA HIS A 52 0.92 3.18 -15.24
C HIS A 52 0.70 4.58 -14.65
N ASP A 53 -0.53 4.92 -14.27
CA ASP A 53 -0.91 6.20 -13.65
C ASP A 53 -0.92 6.16 -12.11
N GLU A 54 -0.61 5.00 -11.51
CA GLU A 54 -0.56 4.82 -10.06
C GLU A 54 0.87 4.96 -9.51
N ASN A 55 0.97 5.53 -8.31
CA ASN A 55 2.24 5.66 -7.61
C ASN A 55 2.49 4.44 -6.72
N LEU A 56 3.62 3.77 -6.93
CA LEU A 56 4.05 2.63 -6.11
C LEU A 56 4.77 3.02 -4.81
N LYS A 57 5.24 4.27 -4.72
CA LYS A 57 5.99 4.75 -3.56
C LYS A 57 5.07 4.88 -2.35
N TYR A 58 5.56 4.47 -1.19
CA TYR A 58 4.81 4.55 0.07
C TYR A 58 4.47 6.01 0.43
N ILE A 59 5.38 6.94 0.14
CA ILE A 59 5.19 8.38 0.32
C ILE A 59 5.67 9.08 -0.94
N THR A 60 4.89 10.07 -1.40
CA THR A 60 5.28 10.99 -2.47
C THR A 60 5.41 12.39 -1.90
N VAL A 61 6.43 13.13 -2.35
CA VAL A 61 6.60 14.55 -2.04
C VAL A 61 5.67 15.44 -2.87
N ASN A 62 5.16 14.92 -3.99
CA ASN A 62 4.26 15.63 -4.89
C ASN A 62 3.00 14.78 -5.09
N PRO A 63 1.95 14.96 -4.27
CA PRO A 63 0.68 14.25 -4.44
C PRO A 63 -0.15 14.81 -5.60
N GLU A 64 -0.04 16.10 -5.92
CA GLU A 64 -0.83 16.76 -6.96
C GLU A 64 -0.56 16.20 -8.36
N PHE A 65 0.70 15.87 -8.67
CA PHE A 65 1.11 15.26 -9.92
C PHE A 65 0.38 13.92 -10.17
N TRP A 66 0.34 13.06 -9.17
CA TRP A 66 -0.31 11.75 -9.27
C TRP A 66 -1.83 11.86 -9.30
N ALA A 67 -2.40 12.86 -8.63
CA ALA A 67 -3.84 13.15 -8.73
C ALA A 67 -4.23 13.56 -10.16
N GLN A 68 -3.44 14.45 -10.78
CA GLN A 68 -3.66 14.87 -12.16
C GLN A 68 -3.53 13.72 -13.15
N ARG A 69 -2.53 12.84 -13.01
CA ARG A 69 -2.37 11.69 -13.90
C ARG A 69 -3.55 10.72 -13.82
N ARG A 70 -4.05 10.44 -12.62
CA ARG A 70 -5.26 9.61 -12.45
C ARG A 70 -6.49 10.26 -13.11
N ALA A 71 -6.66 11.57 -12.96
CA ALA A 71 -7.75 12.30 -13.62
C ALA A 71 -7.65 12.24 -15.16
N GLN A 72 -6.44 12.39 -15.71
CA GLN A 72 -6.19 12.27 -17.15
C GLN A 72 -6.45 10.85 -17.67
N ALA A 73 -6.04 9.83 -16.91
CA ALA A 73 -6.31 8.44 -17.26
C ALA A 73 -7.82 8.15 -17.26
N ALA A 74 -8.56 8.66 -16.27
CA ALA A 74 -10.01 8.53 -16.21
C ALA A 74 -10.71 9.20 -17.41
N ALA A 75 -10.29 10.43 -17.76
CA ALA A 75 -10.83 11.15 -18.93
C ALA A 75 -10.59 10.38 -20.24
N LYS A 76 -9.35 9.92 -20.48
CA LYS A 76 -9.02 9.10 -21.66
C LYS A 76 -9.79 7.80 -21.73
N ASN A 77 -10.10 7.18 -20.59
CA ASN A 77 -10.91 5.97 -20.56
C ASN A 77 -12.36 6.25 -20.94
N GLY A 78 -12.91 7.40 -20.53
CA GLY A 78 -14.24 7.85 -20.92
C GLY A 78 -14.33 8.20 -22.41
N GLU A 79 -13.34 8.91 -22.95
CA GLU A 79 -13.25 9.23 -24.38
C GLU A 79 -13.20 7.96 -25.24
N ARG A 80 -12.35 6.99 -24.88
CA ARG A 80 -12.31 5.69 -25.58
C ARG A 80 -13.62 4.90 -25.51
N ALA A 81 -14.43 5.11 -24.49
CA ALA A 81 -15.72 4.45 -24.34
C ALA A 81 -16.81 5.09 -25.22
N VAL A 82 -16.74 6.40 -25.48
CA VAL A 82 -17.67 7.07 -26.41
C VAL A 82 -17.29 6.85 -27.87
N ASP A 83 -15.99 6.72 -28.18
CA ASP A 83 -15.50 6.41 -29.54
C ASP A 83 -15.81 4.97 -29.97
N ALA A 84 -16.19 4.10 -29.02
CA ALA A 84 -16.50 2.69 -29.26
C ALA A 84 -18.01 2.41 -29.49
N ILE A 85 -18.85 3.45 -29.49
CA ILE A 85 -20.30 3.41 -29.75
C ILE A 85 -20.58 3.99 -31.14
#